data_AF-A0A2D6MGP4-F1
#
_entry.id   AF-A0A2D6MGP4-F1
#
_cell.length_a   1.000
_cell.length_b   1.000
_cell.length_c   1.000
_cell.angle_alpha   90.00
_cell.angle_beta   90.00
_cell.angle_gamma   90.00
#
_symmetry.space_group_name_H-M   'P 1'
#
loop_
_entity.id
_entity.type
_entity.pdbx_description
1 polymer ?
#
loop_
_entity_poly.entity_id
_entity_poly.type
_entity_poly.pdbx_seq_one_letter_code
_entity_poly.pdbx_strand_id
1 'polypeptide(L)'
;MTLGMLLFLLSTFHGQSYAQDSDSVTTVQAGDIAPFSGTLFSTTAAARLLIDLESSQELCEIRTSEALDVQEAETQYFIEIEKIRAESCEERSSQIIDLKNEHIDFLTTEMLKRRGPSTSAWYVGGILTGILATSVGVWAVSQANTAN
;
A
#
# COMPACT_ATOMS: atom_id res chain seq x y z
N MET A 1 -56.15 27.47 -45.72
CA MET A 1 -55.70 27.08 -44.36
C MET A 1 -54.55 27.95 -43.82
N THR A 2 -54.30 29.14 -44.37
CA THR A 2 -53.10 29.94 -44.04
C THR A 2 -53.40 31.25 -43.29
N LEU A 3 -54.63 31.77 -43.38
CA LEU A 3 -55.00 33.05 -42.74
C LEU A 3 -55.27 32.91 -41.22
N GLY A 4 -55.91 31.83 -40.80
CA GLY A 4 -56.20 31.56 -39.37
C GLY A 4 -54.96 31.19 -38.56
N MET A 5 -53.95 30.59 -39.19
CA MET A 5 -52.68 30.23 -38.56
C MET A 5 -51.79 31.46 -38.32
N LEU A 6 -51.91 32.49 -39.16
CA LEU A 6 -51.17 33.76 -39.01
C LEU A 6 -51.72 34.62 -37.87
N LEU A 7 -53.05 34.62 -37.65
CA LEU A 7 -53.69 35.34 -36.54
C LEU A 7 -53.38 34.72 -35.16
N PHE A 8 -53.20 33.39 -35.09
CA PHE A 8 -52.86 32.69 -33.86
C PHE A 8 -51.43 32.98 -33.37
N LEU A 9 -50.51 33.26 -34.31
CA LEU A 9 -49.11 33.60 -34.03
C LEU A 9 -48.92 35.04 -33.51
N LEU A 10 -49.84 35.97 -33.80
CA LEU A 10 -49.79 37.34 -33.28
C LEU A 10 -50.31 37.46 -31.84
N SER A 11 -51.19 36.56 -31.39
CA SER A 11 -51.75 36.56 -30.03
C SER A 11 -50.81 36.01 -28.94
N THR A 12 -49.69 35.37 -29.32
CA THR A 12 -48.72 34.83 -28.36
C THR A 12 -47.59 35.81 -28.01
N PHE A 13 -47.55 37.01 -28.63
CA PHE A 13 -46.69 38.11 -28.20
C PHE A 13 -47.28 38.83 -26.97
N HIS A 14 -47.48 38.10 -25.88
CA HIS A 14 -47.57 38.72 -24.56
C HIS A 14 -46.14 39.06 -24.15
N GLY A 15 -45.77 40.34 -24.23
CA GLY A 15 -44.47 40.84 -23.79
C GLY A 15 -44.22 40.39 -22.36
N GLN A 16 -43.21 39.55 -22.17
CA GLN A 16 -42.68 39.22 -20.85
C GLN A 16 -42.07 40.50 -20.29
N SER A 17 -42.77 41.15 -19.36
CA SER A 17 -42.22 42.23 -18.55
C SER A 17 -41.18 41.62 -17.62
N TYR A 18 -39.92 41.59 -18.06
CA TYR A 18 -38.81 41.39 -17.15
C TYR A 18 -38.74 42.63 -16.25
N ALA A 19 -39.23 42.51 -15.02
CA ALA A 19 -38.86 43.44 -13.96
C ALA A 19 -37.35 43.28 -13.78
N GLN A 20 -36.59 44.21 -14.34
CA GLN A 20 -35.15 44.29 -14.13
C GLN A 20 -34.93 44.82 -12.71
N ASP A 21 -34.99 43.90 -11.75
CA ASP A 21 -34.63 44.16 -10.37
C ASP A 21 -33.11 44.38 -10.36
N SER A 22 -32.71 45.65 -10.45
CA SER A 22 -31.32 46.03 -10.35
C SER A 22 -30.84 45.65 -8.96
N ASP A 23 -29.75 44.87 -8.85
CA ASP A 23 -29.06 44.60 -7.59
C ASP A 23 -28.44 45.91 -7.05
N SER A 24 -29.29 46.82 -6.55
CA SER A 24 -28.85 48.09 -6.02
C SER A 24 -28.50 47.92 -4.54
N VAL A 25 -27.21 47.95 -4.24
CA VAL A 25 -26.73 48.14 -2.87
C VAL A 25 -26.72 49.64 -2.62
N THR A 26 -27.66 50.13 -1.81
CA THR A 26 -27.73 51.56 -1.48
C THR A 26 -27.03 51.80 -0.16
N THR A 27 -25.86 52.45 -0.22
CA THR A 27 -25.06 52.82 0.96
C THR A 27 -25.50 54.20 1.47
N VAL A 28 -26.07 54.25 2.67
CA VAL A 28 -26.55 55.49 3.30
C VAL A 28 -25.42 56.13 4.11
N GLN A 29 -25.16 57.44 3.97
CA GLN A 29 -24.13 58.15 4.74
C GLN A 29 -24.69 58.73 6.05
N ALA A 30 -23.81 59.04 7.00
CA ALA A 30 -24.19 59.63 8.28
C ALA A 30 -24.82 61.02 8.07
N GLY A 31 -26.15 61.10 8.19
CA GLY A 31 -26.93 62.34 8.02
C GLY A 31 -28.13 62.23 7.07
N ASP A 32 -28.23 61.17 6.27
CA ASP A 32 -29.36 60.95 5.36
C ASP A 32 -30.59 60.40 6.12
N ILE A 33 -31.80 60.88 5.78
CA ILE A 33 -33.07 60.37 6.34
C ILE A 33 -33.37 59.02 5.68
N ALA A 34 -32.88 57.95 6.30
CA ALA A 34 -33.28 56.59 5.97
C ALA A 34 -34.25 56.06 7.03
N PRO A 35 -35.30 55.30 6.64
CA PRO A 35 -36.23 54.71 7.60
C PRO A 35 -35.56 53.70 8.54
N PHE A 36 -34.36 53.22 8.20
CA PHE A 36 -33.55 52.29 9.00
C PHE A 36 -32.06 52.62 8.84
N SER A 37 -31.27 52.45 9.92
CA SER A 37 -29.80 52.61 9.89
C SER A 37 -29.14 51.31 9.43
N GLY A 38 -28.46 51.31 8.27
CA GLY A 38 -27.73 50.15 7.75
C GLY A 38 -27.55 50.13 6.23
N THR A 39 -26.88 49.10 5.70
CA THR A 39 -26.77 48.84 4.26
C THR A 39 -28.02 48.08 3.79
N LEU A 40 -28.81 48.67 2.89
CA LEU A 40 -30.04 48.05 2.41
C LEU A 40 -29.73 47.20 1.17
N PHE A 41 -29.65 45.89 1.37
CA PHE A 41 -29.61 44.93 0.25
C PHE A 41 -31.03 44.73 -0.28
N SER A 42 -31.19 44.77 -1.61
CA SER A 42 -32.43 44.27 -2.22
C SER A 42 -32.59 42.78 -1.90
N THR A 43 -33.83 42.28 -1.85
CA THR A 43 -34.13 40.86 -1.60
C THR A 43 -33.36 39.95 -2.57
N THR A 44 -33.17 40.39 -3.81
CA THR A 44 -32.41 39.69 -4.85
C THR A 44 -30.90 39.68 -4.55
N ALA A 45 -30.32 40.80 -4.10
CA ALA A 45 -28.92 40.89 -3.73
C ALA A 45 -28.60 40.07 -2.45
N ALA A 46 -29.50 40.07 -1.46
CA ALA A 46 -29.37 39.25 -0.25
C ALA A 46 -29.47 37.75 -0.56
N ALA A 47 -30.40 37.34 -1.46
CA ALA A 47 -30.53 35.95 -1.89
C ALA A 47 -29.28 35.47 -2.65
N ARG A 48 -28.73 36.29 -3.55
CA ARG A 48 -27.49 35.97 -4.27
C ARG A 48 -26.29 35.82 -3.34
N LEU A 49 -26.14 36.71 -2.36
CA LEU A 49 -25.08 36.60 -1.36
C LEU A 49 -25.15 35.29 -0.56
N LEU A 50 -26.37 34.86 -0.21
CA LEU A 50 -26.62 33.62 0.51
C LEU A 50 -26.27 32.38 -0.34
N ILE A 51 -26.65 32.39 -1.61
CA ILE A 51 -26.33 31.33 -2.58
C ILE A 51 -24.82 31.28 -2.84
N ASP A 52 -24.14 32.42 -2.96
CA ASP A 52 -22.69 32.49 -3.11
C ASP A 52 -21.96 31.95 -1.88
N LEU A 53 -22.46 32.22 -0.67
CA LEU A 53 -21.91 31.69 0.58
C LEU A 53 -22.06 30.17 0.66
N GLU A 54 -23.25 29.65 0.38
CA GLU A 54 -23.55 28.22 0.42
C GLU A 54 -22.75 27.45 -0.64
N SER A 55 -22.73 27.93 -1.88
CA SER A 55 -21.95 27.33 -2.96
C SER A 55 -20.43 27.44 -2.74
N SER A 56 -19.94 28.53 -2.15
CA SER A 56 -18.52 28.67 -1.80
C SER A 56 -18.09 27.67 -0.73
N GLN A 57 -18.95 27.41 0.26
CA GLN A 57 -18.69 26.42 1.29
C GLN A 57 -18.66 25.00 0.71
N GLU A 58 -19.64 24.64 -0.12
CA GLU A 58 -19.68 23.34 -0.80
C GLU A 58 -18.46 23.13 -1.71
N LEU A 59 -18.07 24.15 -2.48
CA LEU A 59 -16.88 24.09 -3.33
C LEU A 59 -15.58 23.98 -2.52
N CYS A 60 -15.53 24.57 -1.33
CA CYS A 60 -14.39 24.43 -0.43
C CYS A 60 -14.28 22.98 0.07
N GLU A 61 -15.40 22.41 0.55
CA GLU A 61 -15.45 21.03 1.02
C GLU A 61 -15.05 20.04 -0.08
N ILE A 62 -15.61 20.18 -1.28
CA ILE A 62 -15.27 19.35 -2.45
C ILE A 62 -13.77 19.41 -2.77
N ARG A 63 -13.17 20.61 -2.79
CA ARG A 63 -11.74 20.76 -3.07
C ARG A 63 -10.89 20.14 -1.97
N THR A 64 -11.30 20.28 -0.71
CA THR A 64 -10.57 19.69 0.40
C THR A 64 -10.67 18.17 0.41
N SER A 65 -11.83 17.59 0.08
CA SER A 65 -11.99 16.15 -0.02
C SER A 65 -11.20 15.59 -1.19
N GLU A 66 -11.24 16.25 -2.36
CA GLU A 66 -10.44 15.82 -3.52
C GLU A 66 -8.95 15.85 -3.21
N ALA A 67 -8.45 16.92 -2.57
CA ALA A 67 -7.04 17.00 -2.17
C ALA A 67 -6.67 15.91 -1.15
N LEU A 68 -7.57 15.59 -0.22
CA LEU A 68 -7.35 14.55 0.77
C LEU A 68 -7.32 13.15 0.13
N ASP A 69 -8.25 12.87 -0.78
CA ASP A 69 -8.33 11.61 -1.52
C ASP A 69 -7.07 11.38 -2.38
N VAL A 70 -6.59 12.43 -3.06
CA VAL A 70 -5.35 12.37 -3.84
C VAL A 70 -4.16 12.10 -2.92
N GLN A 71 -4.05 12.82 -1.81
CA GLN A 71 -2.97 12.63 -0.84
C GLN A 71 -3.00 11.23 -0.22
N GLU A 72 -4.18 10.70 0.08
CA GLU A 72 -4.36 9.35 0.60
C GLU A 72 -3.94 8.31 -0.43
N ALA A 73 -4.41 8.43 -1.67
CA ALA A 73 -4.05 7.52 -2.76
C ALA A 73 -2.54 7.52 -3.02
N GLU A 74 -1.89 8.69 -3.03
CA GLU A 74 -0.45 8.81 -3.19
C GLU A 74 0.30 8.15 -2.02
N THR A 75 -0.15 8.39 -0.79
CA THR A 75 0.47 7.79 0.40
C THR A 75 0.30 6.27 0.42
N GLN A 76 -0.89 5.77 0.09
CA GLN A 76 -1.16 4.33 -0.02
C GLN A 76 -0.29 3.68 -1.11
N TYR A 77 -0.13 4.33 -2.26
CA TYR A 77 0.74 3.86 -3.33
C TYR A 77 2.20 3.73 -2.89
N PHE A 78 2.73 4.72 -2.16
CA PHE A 78 4.10 4.65 -1.63
C PHE A 78 4.27 3.51 -0.61
N ILE A 79 3.30 3.33 0.28
CA ILE A 79 3.30 2.23 1.25
C ILE A 79 3.30 0.88 0.52
N GLU A 80 2.46 0.73 -0.50
CA GLU A 80 2.33 -0.52 -1.23
C GLU A 80 3.60 -0.84 -2.04
N ILE A 81 4.22 0.16 -2.67
CA ILE A 81 5.53 -0.01 -3.32
C ILE A 81 6.59 -0.49 -2.33
N GLU A 82 6.69 0.13 -1.16
CA GLU A 82 7.73 -0.28 -0.22
C GLU A 82 7.46 -1.65 0.40
N LYS A 83 6.19 -2.00 0.58
CA LYS A 83 5.81 -3.36 0.97
C LYS A 83 6.23 -4.38 -0.11
N ILE A 84 5.91 -4.13 -1.37
CA ILE A 84 6.31 -5.01 -2.49
C ILE A 84 7.83 -5.15 -2.56
N ARG A 85 8.58 -4.04 -2.35
CA ARG A 85 10.04 -4.09 -2.33
C ARG A 85 10.57 -4.92 -1.18
N ALA A 86 10.02 -4.75 0.02
CA ALA A 86 10.41 -5.54 1.19
C ALA A 86 10.13 -7.04 0.96
N GLU A 87 8.92 -7.39 0.53
CA GLU A 87 8.53 -8.77 0.22
C GLU A 87 9.41 -9.38 -0.87
N SER A 88 9.70 -8.64 -1.95
CA SER A 88 10.57 -9.12 -3.02
C SER A 88 12.02 -9.34 -2.57
N CYS A 89 12.51 -8.52 -1.64
CA CYS A 89 13.84 -8.66 -1.07
C CYS A 89 13.93 -9.89 -0.16
N GLU A 90 12.91 -10.10 0.67
CA GLU A 90 12.78 -11.26 1.54
C GLU A 90 12.69 -12.56 0.72
N GLU A 91 11.83 -12.58 -0.29
CA GLU A 91 11.65 -13.75 -1.17
C GLU A 91 12.93 -14.08 -1.95
N ARG A 92 13.65 -13.07 -2.45
CA ARG A 92 14.96 -13.30 -3.09
C ARG A 92 15.98 -13.86 -2.10
N SER A 93 16.00 -13.34 -0.88
CA SER A 93 16.91 -13.81 0.17
C SER A 93 16.60 -15.26 0.55
N SER A 94 15.33 -15.61 0.76
CA SER A 94 14.92 -16.97 1.09
C SER A 94 15.24 -17.94 -0.04
N GLN A 95 14.94 -17.61 -1.30
CA GLN A 95 15.30 -18.42 -2.45
C GLN A 95 16.81 -18.65 -2.56
N ILE A 96 17.63 -17.62 -2.30
CA ILE A 96 19.09 -17.76 -2.29
C ILE A 96 19.55 -18.67 -1.15
N ILE A 97 18.97 -18.54 0.04
CA ILE A 97 19.29 -19.38 1.19
C ILE A 97 18.91 -20.84 0.91
N ASP A 98 17.72 -21.08 0.36
CA ASP A 98 17.24 -22.42 0.03
C ASP A 98 18.13 -23.09 -1.02
N LEU A 99 18.46 -22.36 -2.09
CA LEU A 99 19.38 -22.86 -3.13
C LEU A 99 20.78 -23.16 -2.55
N LYS A 100 21.28 -22.31 -1.66
CA LYS A 100 22.57 -22.54 -0.99
C LYS A 100 22.51 -23.77 -0.08
N ASN A 101 21.42 -23.95 0.66
CA ASN A 101 21.22 -25.11 1.53
C ASN A 101 21.14 -26.40 0.71
N GLU A 102 20.40 -26.39 -0.39
CA GLU A 102 20.32 -27.53 -1.32
C GLU A 102 21.72 -27.87 -1.88
N HIS A 103 22.50 -26.86 -2.26
CA HIS A 103 23.86 -27.09 -2.74
C HIS A 103 24.81 -27.62 -1.66
N ILE A 104 24.69 -27.14 -0.42
CA ILE A 104 25.45 -27.64 0.73
C ILE A 104 25.06 -29.09 1.02
N ASP A 105 23.78 -29.42 0.97
CA ASP A 105 23.31 -30.78 1.20
C ASP A 105 23.76 -31.74 0.09
N PHE A 106 23.67 -31.31 -1.16
CA PHE A 106 24.21 -32.04 -2.31
C PHE A 106 25.71 -32.30 -2.17
N LEU A 107 26.50 -31.27 -1.87
CA LEU A 107 27.94 -31.39 -1.66
C LEU A 107 28.27 -32.28 -0.46
N THR A 108 27.54 -32.14 0.64
CA THR A 108 27.73 -32.93 1.86
C THR A 108 27.41 -34.40 1.60
N THR A 109 26.31 -34.68 0.89
CA THR A 109 25.87 -36.03 0.51
C THR A 109 26.85 -36.66 -0.47
N GLU A 110 27.33 -35.93 -1.48
CA GLU A 110 28.33 -36.43 -2.43
C GLU A 110 29.70 -36.63 -1.75
N MET A 111 30.08 -35.75 -0.82
CA MET A 111 31.27 -35.94 0.00
C MET A 111 31.13 -37.14 0.93
N LEU A 112 29.98 -37.38 1.55
CA LEU A 112 29.70 -38.56 2.36
C LEU A 112 29.73 -39.84 1.52
N LYS A 113 29.20 -39.79 0.30
CA LYS A 113 29.19 -40.91 -0.65
C LYS A 113 30.59 -41.25 -1.19
N ARG A 114 31.45 -40.26 -1.38
CA ARG A 114 32.88 -40.45 -1.73
C ARG A 114 33.78 -40.73 -0.53
N ARG A 115 33.35 -40.41 0.68
CA ARG A 115 34.10 -40.70 1.90
C ARG A 115 33.94 -42.18 2.20
N GLY A 116 34.86 -42.97 1.64
CA GLY A 116 35.13 -44.34 2.10
C GLY A 116 35.38 -44.36 3.62
N PRO A 117 35.41 -45.55 4.24
CA PRO A 117 35.44 -45.69 5.70
C PRO A 117 36.49 -44.73 6.28
N SER A 118 36.08 -43.91 7.25
CA SER A 118 36.91 -42.82 7.72
C SER A 118 38.30 -43.36 8.07
N THR A 119 39.35 -42.64 7.68
CA THR A 119 40.73 -43.01 8.00
C THR A 119 40.92 -43.20 9.52
N SER A 120 40.12 -42.50 10.33
CA SER A 120 40.02 -42.70 11.78
C SER A 120 39.42 -44.06 12.18
N ALA A 121 38.41 -44.57 11.47
CA ALA A 121 37.83 -45.88 11.74
C ALA A 121 38.80 -47.02 11.43
N TRP A 122 39.60 -46.89 10.36
CA TRP A 122 40.68 -47.84 10.05
C TRP A 122 41.77 -47.83 11.13
N TYR A 123 42.15 -46.63 11.61
CA TYR A 123 43.14 -46.50 12.68
C TYR A 123 42.66 -47.13 14.00
N VAL A 124 41.42 -46.85 14.41
CA VAL A 124 40.81 -47.45 15.61
C VAL A 124 40.66 -48.97 15.48
N GLY A 125 40.26 -49.45 14.29
CA GLY A 125 40.18 -50.88 14.00
C GLY A 125 41.54 -51.58 14.10
N GLY A 126 42.62 -50.95 13.62
CA GLY A 126 43.98 -51.46 13.72
C GLY A 126 44.46 -51.59 15.17
N ILE A 127 44.22 -50.57 16.00
CA ILE A 127 44.58 -50.61 17.43
C ILE A 127 43.81 -51.71 18.15
N LEU A 128 42.48 -51.78 17.96
CA LEU A 128 41.65 -52.77 18.64
C LEU A 128 42.06 -54.19 18.26
N THR A 129 42.37 -54.43 16.98
CA THR A 129 42.84 -55.72 16.49
C THR A 129 44.19 -56.09 17.10
N GLY A 130 45.13 -55.14 17.22
CA GLY A 130 46.43 -55.38 17.84
C GLY A 130 46.34 -55.77 19.31
N ILE A 131 45.46 -55.10 20.08
CA ILE A 131 45.21 -55.43 21.49
C ILE A 131 44.65 -56.85 21.61
N LEU A 132 43.64 -57.20 20.79
CA LEU A 132 43.05 -58.54 20.79
C LEU A 132 44.04 -59.62 20.36
N ALA A 133 44.85 -59.37 19.34
CA ALA A 133 45.87 -60.32 18.89
C ALA A 133 46.91 -60.59 19.98
N THR A 134 47.34 -59.54 20.69
CA THR A 134 48.32 -59.65 21.76
C THR A 134 47.75 -60.41 22.96
N SER A 135 46.51 -60.13 23.37
CA SER A 135 45.88 -60.83 24.50
C SER A 135 45.67 -62.32 24.22
N VAL A 136 45.24 -62.67 23.00
CA VAL A 136 45.11 -64.08 22.58
C VAL A 136 46.46 -64.76 22.52
N GLY A 137 47.50 -64.10 22.00
CA GLY A 137 48.86 -64.64 21.96
C GLY A 137 49.41 -64.97 23.34
N VAL A 138 49.24 -64.07 24.31
CA VAL A 138 49.68 -64.30 25.71
C VAL A 138 48.92 -65.47 26.35
N TRP A 139 47.61 -65.56 26.11
CA TRP A 139 46.81 -66.67 26.61
C TRP A 139 47.25 -68.03 26.01
N ALA A 140 47.48 -68.06 24.70
CA ALA A 140 47.94 -69.27 24.01
C ALA A 140 49.34 -69.73 24.49
N VAL A 141 50.27 -68.79 24.70
CA VAL A 141 51.60 -69.10 25.26
C VAL A 141 51.52 -69.59 26.69
N SER A 142 50.65 -69.00 27.51
CA SER A 142 50.41 -69.43 28.90
C SER A 142 49.86 -70.85 28.98
N GLN A 143 48.92 -71.20 28.09
CA GLN A 143 48.37 -72.55 28.00
C GLN A 143 49.40 -73.57 27.51
N ALA A 144 50.25 -73.19 26.56
CA ALA A 144 51.33 -74.06 26.09
C ALA A 144 52.41 -74.31 27.16
N ASN A 145 52.71 -73.32 28.00
CA ASN A 145 53.72 -73.44 29.06
C ASN A 145 53.24 -74.25 30.28
N THR A 146 51.93 -74.40 30.47
CA THR A 146 51.36 -75.23 31.55
C THR A 146 51.09 -76.67 31.13
N ALA A 147 51.19 -76.97 29.83
CA ALA A 147 51.02 -78.31 29.26
C ALA A 147 52.35 -79.08 29.04
N ASN A 148 53.49 -78.49 29.42
CA ASN A 148 54.83 -79.06 29.37
C ASN A 148 55.39 -79.21 30.80
#